data_AF-A0AAX6MK06-F1
#
_entry.id   AF-A0AAX6MK06-F1
#
_cell.length_a   1.000
_cell.length_b   1.000
_cell.length_c   1.000
_cell.angle_alpha   90.00
_cell.angle_beta   90.00
_cell.angle_gamma   90.00
#
_symmetry.space_group_name_H-M   'P 1'
#
loop_
_entity.id
_entity.type
_entity.pdbx_description
1 polymer ?
#
loop_
_entity_poly.entity_id
_entity_poly.type
_entity_poly.pdbx_seq_one_letter_code
_entity_poly.pdbx_strand_id
1 'polypeptide(L)'
;MASQLPAFPRTIFTIVEPISLVGGFLGPFLDPEWFINSQIDAPPGVHDGSFAPRDDNARLIALQLGNTYGLLFLLGVAVLYTTTELKVVRNYLIALWVMR
;
A
#
# COMPACT_ATOMS: atom_id res chain seq x y z
N MET A 1 -7.16 -1.07 22.24
CA MET A 1 -5.72 -0.98 21.93
C MET A 1 -5.47 0.09 20.88
N ALA A 2 -5.96 -0.06 19.64
CA ALA A 2 -6.05 1.07 18.68
C ALA A 2 -6.77 2.32 19.24
N SER A 3 -7.70 2.12 20.19
CA SER A 3 -8.37 3.18 20.95
C SER A 3 -7.48 3.98 21.90
N GLN A 4 -6.27 3.48 22.22
CA GLN A 4 -5.29 4.20 23.06
C GLN A 4 -4.37 5.11 22.25
N LEU A 5 -4.43 5.03 20.92
CA LEU A 5 -3.71 5.96 20.06
C LEU A 5 -4.43 7.31 20.04
N PRO A 6 -3.69 8.44 19.96
CA PRO A 6 -4.28 9.73 19.71
C PRO A 6 -5.15 9.70 18.44
N ALA A 7 -6.17 10.56 18.38
CA ALA A 7 -7.19 10.51 17.32
C ALA A 7 -6.60 10.57 15.90
N PHE A 8 -5.58 11.41 15.68
CA PHE A 8 -4.92 11.55 14.38
C PHE A 8 -4.20 10.26 13.90
N PRO A 9 -3.18 9.73 14.59
CA PRO A 9 -2.51 8.50 14.15
C PRO A 9 -3.48 7.31 14.10
N ARG A 10 -4.47 7.25 15.00
CA ARG A 10 -5.51 6.23 14.92
C ARG A 10 -6.21 6.26 13.56
N THR A 11 -6.77 7.40 13.15
CA THR A 11 -7.50 7.50 11.88
C THR A 11 -6.62 7.16 10.68
N ILE A 12 -5.37 7.62 10.66
CA ILE A 12 -4.45 7.32 9.55
C ILE A 12 -4.15 5.82 9.48
N PHE A 13 -3.70 5.21 10.58
CA PHE A 13 -3.19 3.84 10.58
C PHE A 13 -4.29 2.78 10.64
N THR A 14 -5.49 3.10 11.14
CA THR A 14 -6.58 2.12 11.26
C THR A 14 -7.66 2.25 10.21
N ILE A 15 -7.69 3.34 9.44
CA ILE A 15 -8.71 3.58 8.40
C ILE A 15 -8.08 3.91 7.06
N VAL A 16 -7.32 5.02 6.98
CA VAL A 16 -6.79 5.49 5.69
C VAL A 16 -5.81 4.50 5.10
N GLU A 17 -4.83 4.06 5.89
CA GLU A 17 -3.79 3.16 5.44
C GLU A 17 -4.32 1.77 5.03
N PRO A 18 -5.20 1.09 5.80
CA PRO A 18 -5.80 -0.16 5.36
C PRO A 18 -6.52 -0.04 4.01
N ILE A 19 -7.25 1.05 3.78
CA ILE A 19 -7.92 1.30 2.50
C ILE A 19 -6.89 1.49 1.38
N SER A 20 -5.84 2.28 1.60
CA SER A 20 -4.75 2.47 0.64
C SER A 20 -4.04 1.15 0.30
N LEU A 21 -3.76 0.31 1.30
CA LEU A 21 -3.08 -0.97 1.10
C LEU A 21 -3.96 -1.97 0.34
N VAL A 22 -5.27 -1.99 0.61
CA VAL A 22 -6.21 -2.81 -0.19
C VAL A 22 -6.27 -2.30 -1.63
N GLY A 23 -6.31 -0.98 -1.86
CA GLY A 23 -6.26 -0.40 -3.19
C GLY A 23 -4.96 -0.77 -3.95
N GLY A 24 -3.82 -0.65 -3.28
CA GLY A 24 -2.51 -1.03 -3.83
C GLY A 24 -2.38 -2.54 -4.08
N PHE A 25 -3.01 -3.37 -3.27
CA PHE A 25 -3.12 -4.81 -3.53
C PHE A 25 -3.96 -5.07 -4.78
N LEU A 26 -5.16 -4.51 -4.87
CA LEU A 26 -6.12 -4.82 -5.94
C LEU A 26 -5.73 -4.24 -7.31
N GLY A 27 -5.10 -3.06 -7.37
CA GLY A 27 -4.75 -2.39 -8.62
C GLY A 27 -4.02 -3.30 -9.63
N PRO A 28 -2.87 -3.89 -9.26
CA PRO A 28 -2.11 -4.80 -10.13
C PRO A 28 -2.87 -6.08 -10.54
N PHE A 29 -3.85 -6.54 -9.75
CA PHE A 29 -4.62 -7.75 -10.09
C PHE A 29 -5.82 -7.47 -11.00
N LEU A 30 -6.41 -6.28 -10.89
CA LEU A 30 -7.56 -5.88 -11.70
C LEU A 30 -7.14 -5.34 -13.07
N ASP A 31 -6.13 -4.45 -13.09
CA ASP A 31 -5.59 -3.86 -14.31
C ASP A 31 -4.08 -3.59 -14.14
N PRO A 32 -3.23 -4.59 -14.45
CA PRO A 32 -1.78 -4.44 -14.34
C PRO A 32 -1.23 -3.33 -15.23
N GLU A 33 -1.80 -3.13 -16.43
CA GLU A 33 -1.29 -2.15 -17.40
C GLU A 33 -1.57 -0.72 -16.91
N TRP A 34 -2.80 -0.45 -16.48
CA TRP A 34 -3.12 0.83 -15.85
C TRP A 34 -2.25 1.07 -14.61
N PHE A 35 -2.09 0.06 -13.75
CA PHE A 35 -1.32 0.19 -12.52
C PHE A 35 0.16 0.50 -12.79
N ILE A 36 0.78 -0.17 -13.77
CA ILE A 36 2.17 0.11 -14.17
C ILE A 36 2.28 1.54 -14.70
N ASN A 37 1.34 1.96 -15.55
CA ASN A 37 1.38 3.30 -16.13
C ASN A 37 1.18 4.40 -15.07
N SER A 38 0.38 4.14 -14.02
CA SER A 38 0.24 5.10 -12.92
C SER A 38 1.50 5.26 -12.07
N GLN A 39 2.50 4.37 -12.18
CA GLN A 39 3.79 4.49 -11.48
C GLN A 39 4.84 5.30 -12.25
N ILE A 40 4.54 5.71 -13.49
CA ILE A 40 5.50 6.37 -14.37
C ILE A 40 5.10 7.83 -14.52
N ASP A 41 6.06 8.73 -14.31
CA ASP A 41 5.86 10.15 -14.54
C ASP A 41 5.85 10.39 -16.06
N ALA A 42 4.66 10.53 -16.64
CA ALA A 42 4.52 10.77 -18.08
C ALA A 42 4.93 12.22 -18.39
N PRO A 43 5.78 12.47 -19.41
CA PRO A 43 6.11 13.83 -19.83
C PRO A 43 4.83 14.61 -20.19
N PRO A 44 4.76 15.93 -19.89
CA PRO A 44 3.62 16.74 -20.26
C PRO A 44 3.38 16.66 -21.77
N GLY A 45 2.18 16.23 -22.19
CA GLY A 45 1.81 16.09 -23.60
C GLY A 45 1.66 14.65 -24.11
N VAL A 46 2.09 13.63 -23.36
CA VAL A 46 1.76 12.23 -23.65
C VAL A 46 0.51 11.84 -22.85
N HIS A 47 -0.64 12.37 -23.28
CA HIS A 47 -1.95 12.12 -22.65
C HIS A 47 -2.76 11.01 -23.34
N ASP A 48 -2.20 10.41 -24.40
CA ASP A 48 -2.93 9.46 -25.21
C ASP A 48 -2.35 8.06 -25.06
N GLY A 49 -3.22 7.08 -24.85
CA GLY A 49 -2.97 5.72 -24.37
C GLY A 49 -2.18 4.81 -25.31
N SER A 50 -1.18 5.33 -26.03
CA SER A 50 -0.25 4.55 -26.85
C SER A 50 1.00 4.17 -26.05
N PHE A 51 0.83 3.59 -24.86
CA PHE A 51 1.94 2.94 -24.19
C PHE A 51 2.19 1.60 -24.89
N ALA A 52 3.43 1.39 -25.36
CA ALA A 52 3.82 0.11 -25.96
C ALA A 52 3.50 -1.06 -25.01
N PRO A 53 3.19 -2.27 -25.53
CA PRO A 53 2.96 -3.45 -24.70
C PRO A 53 4.07 -3.57 -23.66
N ARG A 54 3.71 -3.63 -22.37
CA ARG A 54 4.70 -3.70 -21.30
C ARG A 54 5.32 -5.09 -21.27
N ASP A 55 6.61 -5.13 -20.99
CA ASP A 55 7.39 -6.35 -20.84
C ASP A 55 6.83 -7.24 -19.72
N ASP A 56 6.88 -8.56 -19.88
CA ASP A 56 6.39 -9.53 -18.90
C ASP A 56 7.03 -9.32 -17.52
N ASN A 57 8.29 -8.84 -17.49
CA ASN A 57 8.99 -8.47 -16.27
C ASN A 57 8.31 -7.33 -15.51
N ALA A 58 7.80 -6.30 -16.21
CA ALA A 58 7.09 -5.19 -15.58
C ALA A 58 5.79 -5.66 -14.93
N ARG A 59 5.08 -6.58 -15.59
CA ARG A 59 3.87 -7.21 -15.06
C ARG A 59 4.14 -8.07 -13.84
N LEU A 60 5.23 -8.86 -13.86
CA LEU A 60 5.67 -9.63 -12.70
C LEU A 60 5.97 -8.73 -11.48
N ILE A 61 6.69 -7.63 -11.69
CA ILE A 61 7.01 -6.66 -10.62
C ILE A 61 5.73 -6.02 -10.06
N ALA A 62 4.78 -5.63 -10.92
CA ALA A 62 3.50 -5.07 -10.48
C ALA A 62 2.72 -6.04 -9.58
N LEU A 63 2.65 -7.32 -9.95
CA LEU A 63 1.98 -8.34 -9.15
C LEU A 63 2.69 -8.61 -7.81
N GLN A 64 4.02 -8.61 -7.79
CA GLN A 64 4.81 -8.73 -6.55
C GLN A 64 4.59 -7.52 -5.63
N LEU A 65 4.50 -6.32 -6.20
CA LEU A 65 4.18 -5.11 -5.45
C LEU A 65 2.76 -5.18 -4.87
N GLY A 66 1.78 -5.66 -5.65
CA GLY A 66 0.42 -5.95 -5.17
C GLY A 66 0.43 -6.89 -3.97
N ASN A 67 1.10 -8.05 -4.08
CA ASN A 67 1.28 -8.98 -2.97
C ASN A 67 1.90 -8.32 -1.73
N THR A 68 2.88 -7.44 -1.92
CA THR A 68 3.52 -6.71 -0.82
C THR A 68 2.54 -5.78 -0.10
N TYR A 69 1.71 -5.03 -0.84
CA TYR A 69 0.64 -4.23 -0.24
C TYR A 69 -0.36 -5.07 0.55
N GLY A 70 -0.75 -6.24 0.01
CA GLY A 70 -1.63 -7.19 0.70
C GLY A 70 -1.02 -7.74 1.99
N LEU A 71 0.27 -8.11 1.97
CA LEU A 71 0.99 -8.56 3.16
C LEU A 71 1.11 -7.47 4.22
N LEU A 72 1.39 -6.22 3.83
CA LEU A 72 1.42 -5.08 4.75
C LEU A 72 0.05 -4.81 5.37
N PHE A 73 -1.04 -4.97 4.61
CA PHE A 73 -2.41 -4.88 5.14
C PHE A 73 -2.65 -5.94 6.21
N LEU A 74 -2.34 -7.21 5.91
CA LEU A 74 -2.52 -8.31 6.87
C LEU A 74 -1.65 -8.11 8.11
N LEU A 75 -0.41 -7.63 7.95
CA LEU A 75 0.47 -7.30 9.06
C LEU A 75 -0.11 -6.19 9.93
N GLY A 76 -0.63 -5.11 9.32
CA GLY A 76 -1.27 -4.02 10.05
C GLY A 76 -2.51 -4.49 10.81
N VAL A 77 -3.34 -5.33 10.19
CA VAL A 77 -4.49 -5.94 10.85
C VAL A 77 -4.05 -6.82 12.03
N ALA A 78 -3.07 -7.70 11.82
CA ALA A 78 -2.53 -8.56 12.86
C ALA A 78 -1.98 -7.72 14.03
N VAL A 79 -1.11 -6.75 13.77
CA VAL A 79 -0.49 -5.95 14.83
C VAL A 79 -1.52 -5.06 15.53
N LEU A 80 -2.31 -4.27 14.80
CA LEU A 80 -3.19 -3.25 15.41
C LEU A 80 -4.44 -3.82 16.07
N TYR A 81 -4.92 -5.01 15.63
CA TYR A 81 -6.16 -5.60 16.14
C TYR A 81 -5.95 -6.83 17.02
N THR A 82 -4.80 -7.52 16.96
CA THR A 82 -4.56 -8.74 17.77
C THR A 82 -3.59 -8.54 18.93
N THR A 83 -2.72 -7.53 18.90
CA THR A 83 -1.78 -7.29 20.02
C THR A 83 -2.35 -6.37 21.09
N THR A 84 -2.00 -6.64 22.35
CA THR A 84 -2.26 -5.78 23.50
C THR A 84 -1.03 -5.06 24.00
N GLU A 85 0.14 -5.37 23.45
CA GLU A 85 1.43 -4.83 23.88
C GLU A 85 1.68 -3.45 23.26
N LEU A 86 1.58 -2.39 24.06
CA LEU A 86 1.76 -1.01 23.58
C LEU A 86 3.16 -0.76 22.99
N LYS A 87 4.19 -1.46 23.49
CA LYS A 87 5.55 -1.39 22.94
C LYS A 87 5.61 -1.90 21.49
N VAL A 88 4.88 -2.97 21.18
CA VAL A 88 4.81 -3.55 19.82
C VAL A 88 4.13 -2.58 18.87
N VAL A 89 2.97 -2.05 19.27
CA VAL A 89 2.23 -1.05 18.48
C VAL A 89 3.08 0.19 18.23
N ARG A 90 3.76 0.71 19.26
CA ARG A 90 4.61 1.91 19.12
C ARG A 90 5.77 1.66 18.15
N ASN A 91 6.47 0.53 18.27
CA ASN A 91 7.59 0.22 17.38
C ASN A 91 7.11 0.00 15.93
N TYR A 92 5.93 -0.61 15.76
CA TYR A 92 5.30 -0.75 14.44
C TYR A 92 4.99 0.61 13.82
N LEU A 93 4.39 1.53 14.57
CA LEU A 93 4.10 2.89 14.10
C LEU A 93 5.38 3.69 13.77
N ILE A 94 6.44 3.52 14.56
CA ILE A 94 7.75 4.12 14.26
C ILE A 94 8.32 3.54 12.95
N ALA A 95 8.23 2.22 12.75
CA ALA A 95 8.70 1.58 11.53
C ALA A 95 7.95 2.10 10.30
N LEU A 96 6.62 2.23 10.39
CA LEU A 96 5.81 2.82 9.32
C LEU A 96 6.15 4.28 9.05
N TRP A 97 6.51 5.04 10.08
CA TRP A 97 6.87 6.45 9.93
C TRP A 97 8.25 6.65 9.29
N VAL A 98 9.22 5.79 9.59
CA VAL A 98 10.57 5.87 8.99
C VAL A 98 10.58 5.48 7.52
N MET A 99 9.72 4.54 7.12
CA MET A 99 9.64 4.04 5.74
C MET A 99 8.81 4.92 4.79
N ARG A 100 8.25 6.03 5.29
CA ARG A 100 7.36 6.93 4.53
C ARG A 100 8.00 8.29 4.36
#